data_AF-A0AAQ0KJ39-F1
#
_entry.id   AF-A0AAQ0KJ39-F1
#
_cell.length_a   1.000
_cell.length_b   1.000
_cell.length_c   1.000
_cell.angle_alpha   90.00
_cell.angle_beta   90.00
_cell.angle_gamma   90.00
#
_symmetry.space_group_name_H-M   'P 1'
#
loop_
_entity.id
_entity.type
_entity.pdbx_description
1 polymer ?
#
loop_
_entity_poly.entity_id
_entity_poly.type
_entity_poly.pdbx_seq_one_letter_code
_entity_poly.pdbx_strand_id
1 'polypeptide(L)'
;TPMLWAFGFLFLFTVGGVTGVVLSQAPLDRVYHDTYYVVAHFHYVMSLGAVFAIFAGVYYWIGKMSGRQYPEWAGKLHFWMMFIGSNLIFFPQHFLGRQGMPRRYIDYPVEFAYWNNISSIGAYISFASFLFFIGIVFYTLFAGKRVNVPNYWNEHADTLEWTLPSPPPEHTFETLPKREDWDRAQAHR
;
A
#
# COMPACT_ATOMS: atom_id res chain seq x y z
N THR A 1 2.81 -5.01 -11.26
CA THR A 1 2.57 -3.96 -10.26
C THR A 1 2.11 -4.50 -8.90
N PRO A 2 1.13 -5.41 -8.76
CA PRO A 2 0.60 -5.82 -7.44
C PRO A 2 1.68 -6.40 -6.51
N MET A 3 2.56 -7.24 -7.05
CA MET A 3 3.70 -7.78 -6.30
C MET A 3 4.67 -6.70 -5.81
N LEU A 4 4.85 -5.60 -6.55
CA LEU A 4 5.69 -4.49 -6.08
C LEU A 4 5.07 -3.83 -4.85
N TRP A 5 3.75 -3.62 -4.85
CA TRP A 5 3.03 -3.12 -3.68
C TRP A 5 3.10 -4.09 -2.49
N ALA A 6 3.00 -5.40 -2.74
CA ALA A 6 3.16 -6.42 -1.70
C ALA A 6 4.58 -6.41 -1.10
N PHE A 7 5.63 -6.32 -1.92
CA PHE A 7 7.01 -6.18 -1.42
C PHE A 7 7.23 -4.86 -0.68
N GLY A 8 6.67 -3.75 -1.18
CA GLY A 8 6.69 -2.46 -0.50
C GLY A 8 6.01 -2.53 0.87
N PHE A 9 4.84 -3.19 0.95
CA PHE A 9 4.15 -3.48 2.21
C PHE A 9 5.07 -4.25 3.17
N LEU A 10 5.62 -5.39 2.74
CA LEU A 10 6.49 -6.20 3.60
C LEU A 10 7.69 -5.39 4.13
N PHE A 11 8.32 -4.60 3.27
CA PHE A 11 9.44 -3.76 3.67
C PHE A 11 9.03 -2.70 4.70
N LEU A 12 8.02 -1.88 4.39
CA LEU A 12 7.59 -0.77 5.27
C LEU A 12 7.02 -1.28 6.58
N PHE A 13 6.24 -2.36 6.54
CA PHE A 13 5.69 -2.98 7.73
C PHE A 13 6.80 -3.57 8.62
N THR A 14 7.85 -4.14 8.03
CA THR A 14 9.00 -4.65 8.79
C THR A 14 9.77 -3.51 9.45
N VAL A 15 10.09 -2.44 8.70
CA VAL A 15 10.77 -1.24 9.25
C VAL A 15 9.94 -0.61 10.38
N GLY A 16 8.64 -0.45 10.17
CA GLY A 16 7.70 0.02 11.19
C GLY A 16 7.63 -0.93 12.39
N GLY A 17 7.60 -2.24 12.17
CA GLY A 17 7.55 -3.25 13.22
C GLY A 17 8.75 -3.17 14.16
N VAL A 18 9.96 -2.98 13.61
CA VAL A 18 11.18 -2.80 14.42
C VAL A 18 11.07 -1.56 15.33
N THR A 19 10.50 -0.46 14.85
CA THR A 19 10.28 0.74 15.70
C THR A 19 9.25 0.48 16.81
N GLY A 20 8.32 -0.44 16.60
CA GLY A 20 7.36 -0.87 17.63
C GLY A 20 8.01 -1.69 18.75
N VAL A 21 9.03 -2.50 18.43
CA VAL A 21 9.85 -3.19 19.43
C VAL A 21 10.60 -2.19 20.31
N VAL A 22 11.00 -1.03 19.78
CA VAL A 22 11.61 0.05 20.57
C VAL A 22 10.57 0.65 21.52
N LEU A 23 9.36 0.94 21.03
CA LEU A 23 8.28 1.53 21.83
C LEU A 23 7.67 0.57 22.86
N SER A 24 7.85 -0.74 22.72
CA SER A 24 7.39 -1.71 23.74
C SER A 24 8.25 -1.69 25.01
N GLN A 25 9.39 -0.99 25.01
CA GLN A 25 10.27 -0.84 26.17
C GLN A 25 9.84 0.35 27.03
N ALA A 26 9.32 0.07 28.23
CA ALA A 26 8.80 1.10 29.15
C ALA A 26 9.75 2.29 29.43
N PRO A 27 11.08 2.11 29.57
CA PRO A 27 11.98 3.26 29.76
C PRO A 27 12.06 4.19 28.55
N LEU A 28 12.03 3.64 27.34
CA LEU A 28 12.08 4.43 26.11
C LEU A 28 10.71 5.05 25.79
N ASP A 29 9.63 4.33 26.06
CA ASP A 29 8.28 4.90 25.88
C ASP A 29 8.11 6.15 26.73
N ARG A 30 8.61 6.21 27.98
CA ARG A 30 8.55 7.47 28.77
C ARG A 30 9.13 8.69 28.07
N VAL A 31 10.15 8.51 27.23
CA VAL A 31 10.83 9.60 26.50
C VAL A 31 10.13 9.88 25.17
N TYR A 32 9.64 8.84 24.49
CA TYR A 32 9.03 8.96 23.16
C TYR A 32 7.51 9.09 23.18
N HIS A 33 6.88 8.90 24.34
CA HIS A 33 5.44 9.02 24.50
C HIS A 33 4.98 10.40 24.04
N ASP A 34 3.84 10.44 23.34
CA ASP A 34 3.29 11.67 22.77
C ASP A 34 4.23 12.46 21.83
N THR A 35 5.33 11.86 21.36
CA THR A 35 6.19 12.50 20.34
C THR A 35 5.85 12.03 18.93
N TYR A 36 6.48 12.68 17.96
CA TYR A 36 6.44 12.27 16.55
C TYR A 36 7.00 10.86 16.31
N TYR A 37 7.74 10.27 17.26
CA TYR A 37 8.25 8.89 17.12
C TYR A 37 7.10 7.87 17.11
N VAL A 38 6.13 8.03 18.02
CA VAL A 38 4.92 7.19 18.08
C VAL A 38 4.05 7.41 16.85
N VAL A 39 3.96 8.66 16.37
CA VAL A 39 3.24 9.00 15.13
C VAL A 39 3.88 8.28 13.95
N ALA A 40 5.20 8.36 13.79
CA ALA A 40 5.93 7.73 12.71
C ALA A 40 5.77 6.21 12.73
N HIS A 41 5.97 5.57 13.89
CA HIS A 41 5.78 4.14 14.08
C HIS A 41 4.40 3.69 13.59
N PHE A 42 3.35 4.30 14.13
CA PHE A 42 1.96 3.94 13.82
C PHE A 42 1.63 4.12 12.34
N HIS A 43 2.11 5.18 11.71
CA HIS A 43 1.88 5.39 10.29
C HIS A 43 2.61 4.36 9.42
N TYR A 44 3.82 3.92 9.78
CA TYR A 44 4.48 2.83 9.05
C TYR A 44 3.72 1.51 9.14
N VAL A 45 3.25 1.11 10.33
CA VAL A 45 2.64 -0.23 10.52
C VAL A 45 1.16 -0.29 10.17
N MET A 46 0.37 0.71 10.56
CA MET A 46 -1.08 0.68 10.36
C MET A 46 -1.51 1.43 9.10
N SER A 47 -1.06 2.67 8.93
CA SER A 47 -1.50 3.49 7.78
C SER A 47 -0.91 2.96 6.47
N LEU A 48 0.42 2.97 6.33
CA LEU A 48 1.09 2.50 5.12
C LEU A 48 0.87 1.00 4.90
N GLY A 49 0.80 0.21 5.98
CA GLY A 49 0.44 -1.20 5.92
C GLY A 49 -0.89 -1.43 5.19
N ALA A 50 -1.97 -0.80 5.69
CA ALA A 50 -3.28 -0.91 5.08
C ALA A 50 -3.34 -0.29 3.67
N VAL A 51 -2.77 0.89 3.48
CA VAL A 51 -2.81 1.62 2.20
C VAL A 51 -2.10 0.85 1.08
N PHE A 52 -0.92 0.29 1.35
CA PHE A 52 -0.19 -0.50 0.34
C PHE A 52 -0.91 -1.81 0.03
N ALA A 53 -1.51 -2.46 1.02
CA ALA A 53 -2.33 -3.65 0.80
C ALA A 53 -3.59 -3.33 -0.04
N ILE A 54 -4.26 -2.21 0.23
CA ILE A 54 -5.40 -1.74 -0.56
C ILE A 54 -4.98 -1.50 -2.01
N PHE A 55 -3.87 -0.78 -2.25
CA PHE A 55 -3.41 -0.55 -3.63
C PHE A 55 -2.95 -1.84 -4.32
N ALA A 56 -2.28 -2.75 -3.60
CA ALA A 56 -1.97 -4.07 -4.12
C ALA A 56 -3.25 -4.79 -4.58
N GLY A 57 -4.29 -4.78 -3.74
CA GLY A 57 -5.60 -5.36 -4.04
C GLY A 57 -6.28 -4.69 -5.25
N VAL A 58 -6.33 -3.35 -5.30
CA VAL A 58 -6.90 -2.64 -6.46
C VAL A 58 -6.16 -3.04 -7.73
N TYR A 59 -4.83 -2.97 -7.74
CA TYR A 59 -4.06 -3.34 -8.93
C TYR A 59 -4.15 -4.82 -9.28
N TYR A 60 -4.46 -5.69 -8.32
CA TYR A 60 -4.64 -7.13 -8.54
C TYR A 60 -6.02 -7.44 -9.16
N TRP A 61 -7.08 -6.82 -8.66
CA TRP A 61 -8.47 -7.12 -9.03
C TRP A 61 -9.16 -6.10 -9.96
N ILE A 62 -8.57 -4.94 -10.27
CA ILE A 62 -9.23 -3.93 -11.12
C ILE A 62 -9.60 -4.47 -12.50
N GLY A 63 -8.73 -5.29 -13.10
CA GLY A 63 -9.00 -5.98 -14.37
C GLY A 63 -10.16 -6.95 -14.27
N LYS A 64 -10.27 -7.66 -13.15
CA LYS A 64 -11.35 -8.58 -12.85
C LYS A 64 -12.67 -7.85 -12.68
N MET A 65 -12.71 -6.80 -11.87
CA MET A 65 -13.94 -6.06 -11.56
C MET A 65 -14.46 -5.25 -12.75
N SER A 66 -13.59 -4.63 -13.54
CA SER A 66 -13.98 -3.72 -14.62
C SER A 66 -13.91 -4.31 -16.03
N GLY A 67 -13.30 -5.49 -16.20
CA GLY A 67 -12.99 -6.06 -17.51
C GLY A 67 -11.93 -5.28 -18.29
N ARG A 68 -11.23 -4.32 -17.66
CA ARG A 68 -10.23 -3.46 -18.30
C ARG A 68 -8.99 -3.32 -17.45
N GLN A 69 -7.84 -3.28 -18.13
CA GLN A 69 -6.55 -3.26 -17.46
C GLN A 69 -5.84 -1.90 -17.56
N TYR A 70 -5.17 -1.53 -16.46
CA TYR A 70 -4.33 -0.33 -16.38
C TYR A 70 -3.02 -0.54 -17.14
N PRO A 71 -2.37 0.54 -17.60
CA PRO A 71 -1.04 0.45 -18.16
C PRO A 71 0.00 0.22 -17.05
N GLU A 72 0.79 -0.85 -17.18
CA GLU A 72 1.74 -1.30 -16.14
C GLU A 72 2.77 -0.22 -15.74
N TRP A 73 3.18 0.63 -16.68
CA TRP A 73 4.12 1.72 -16.39
C TRP A 73 3.53 2.73 -15.39
N ALA A 74 2.23 3.03 -15.48
CA ALA A 74 1.57 3.99 -14.61
C ALA A 74 1.43 3.42 -13.20
N GLY A 75 1.11 2.12 -13.09
CA GLY A 75 1.07 1.42 -11.81
C GLY A 75 2.43 1.41 -11.09
N LYS A 76 3.53 1.19 -11.83
CA LYS A 76 4.90 1.28 -11.30
C LYS A 76 5.28 2.70 -10.89
N LEU A 77 4.91 3.71 -11.68
CA LEU A 77 5.17 5.11 -11.34
C LEU A 77 4.42 5.51 -10.07
N HIS A 78 3.13 5.16 -9.96
CA HIS A 78 2.35 5.40 -8.75
C HIS A 78 3.00 4.74 -7.53
N PHE A 79 3.48 3.49 -7.66
CA PHE A 79 4.20 2.81 -6.59
C PHE A 79 5.43 3.59 -6.13
N TRP A 80 6.33 3.97 -7.05
CA TRP A 80 7.58 4.63 -6.67
C TRP A 80 7.35 6.03 -6.09
N MET A 81 6.42 6.80 -6.65
CA MET A 81 6.06 8.11 -6.09
C MET A 81 5.50 7.96 -4.66
N MET A 82 4.59 7.01 -4.45
CA MET A 82 4.00 6.78 -3.13
C MET A 82 5.03 6.26 -2.13
N PHE A 83 5.86 5.30 -2.53
CA PHE A 83 6.89 4.68 -1.69
C PHE A 83 7.95 5.70 -1.26
N ILE A 84 8.46 6.50 -2.19
CA ILE A 84 9.45 7.54 -1.86
C ILE A 84 8.79 8.64 -1.03
N GLY A 85 7.62 9.12 -1.44
CA GLY A 85 6.86 10.14 -0.71
C GLY A 85 6.58 9.73 0.73
N SER A 86 6.07 8.53 0.96
CA SER A 86 5.71 8.06 2.30
C SER A 86 6.93 7.93 3.22
N ASN A 87 8.06 7.47 2.69
CA ASN A 87 9.30 7.43 3.47
C ASN A 87 9.81 8.84 3.78
N LEU A 88 9.72 9.79 2.83
CA LEU A 88 10.07 11.18 3.09
C LEU A 88 9.14 11.83 4.12
N ILE A 89 7.87 11.41 4.24
CA ILE A 89 6.99 11.87 5.31
C ILE A 89 7.46 11.32 6.65
N PHE A 90 7.44 10.00 6.81
CA PHE A 90 7.44 9.38 8.14
C PHE A 90 8.84 9.00 8.63
N PHE A 91 9.82 8.78 7.75
CA PHE A 91 11.18 8.47 8.19
C PHE A 91 11.78 9.67 8.96
N PRO A 92 11.71 10.92 8.46
CA PRO A 92 12.14 12.10 9.21
C PRO A 92 11.45 12.29 10.56
N GLN A 93 10.19 11.86 10.69
CA GLN A 93 9.44 12.01 11.93
C GLN A 93 9.99 11.17 13.08
N HIS A 94 10.71 10.08 12.81
CA HIS A 94 11.46 9.36 13.85
C HIS A 94 12.57 10.23 14.44
N PHE A 95 13.27 11.03 13.62
CA PHE A 95 14.29 11.95 14.11
C PHE A 95 13.67 13.11 14.90
N LEU A 96 12.55 13.67 14.41
CA LEU A 96 11.80 14.69 15.16
C LEU A 96 11.33 14.19 16.52
N GLY A 97 10.77 12.98 16.58
CA GLY A 97 10.33 12.37 17.82
C GLY A 97 11.50 12.11 18.78
N ARG A 98 12.64 11.65 18.26
CA ARG A 98 13.86 11.47 19.06
C ARG A 98 14.42 12.79 19.60
N GLN A 99 14.23 13.89 18.88
CA GLN A 99 14.58 15.24 19.36
C GLN A 99 13.54 15.83 20.32
N GLY A 100 12.44 15.12 20.60
CA GLY A 100 11.42 15.53 21.57
C GLY A 100 10.28 16.35 20.98
N MET A 101 10.10 16.41 19.66
CA MET A 101 8.98 17.13 19.06
C MET A 101 7.64 16.45 19.42
N PRO A 102 6.75 17.14 20.16
CA PRO A 102 5.48 16.56 20.58
C PRO A 102 4.44 16.56 19.46
N ARG A 103 3.53 15.59 19.49
CA ARG A 103 2.40 15.49 18.54
C ARG A 103 1.31 16.53 18.85
N ARG A 104 0.55 16.93 17.82
CA ARG A 104 -0.64 17.82 17.91
C ARG A 104 -0.31 19.30 18.22
N TYR A 105 0.83 19.78 17.74
CA TYR A 105 1.20 21.20 17.79
C TYR A 105 1.10 21.82 16.41
N ILE A 106 0.70 23.09 16.36
CA ILE A 106 0.51 23.84 15.11
C ILE A 106 1.81 24.49 14.62
N ASP A 107 2.70 24.84 15.55
CA ASP A 107 3.99 25.47 15.31
C ASP A 107 5.11 24.73 16.05
N TYR A 108 6.36 25.07 15.72
CA TYR A 108 7.54 24.44 16.31
C TYR A 108 8.76 25.38 16.27
N PRO A 109 9.69 25.24 17.24
CA PRO A 109 10.98 25.92 17.20
C PRO A 109 11.78 25.63 15.92
N VAL A 110 12.65 26.58 15.53
CA VAL A 110 13.47 26.48 14.31
C VAL A 110 14.35 25.23 14.23
N GLU A 111 14.72 24.66 15.39
CA GLU A 111 15.52 23.44 15.51
C GLU A 111 14.86 22.22 14.85
N PHE A 112 13.53 22.18 14.78
CA PHE A 112 12.77 21.11 14.14
C PHE A 112 12.46 21.38 12.66
N ALA A 113 12.81 22.56 12.13
CA ALA A 113 12.38 22.99 10.80
C ALA A 113 12.93 22.11 9.68
N TYR A 114 14.17 21.64 9.79
CA TYR A 114 14.82 20.82 8.77
C TYR A 114 14.02 19.54 8.46
N TRP A 115 13.76 18.72 9.48
CA TRP A 115 13.05 17.46 9.30
C TRP A 115 11.56 17.66 8.98
N ASN A 116 10.93 18.71 9.52
CA ASN A 116 9.55 19.06 9.15
C ASN A 116 9.44 19.47 7.68
N ASN A 117 10.41 20.20 7.15
CA ASN A 117 10.43 20.59 5.74
C ASN A 117 10.52 19.37 4.82
N ILE A 118 11.41 18.42 5.12
CA ILE A 118 11.52 17.16 4.36
C ILE A 118 10.21 16.35 4.46
N SER A 119 9.63 16.25 5.67
CA SER A 119 8.35 15.57 5.88
C SER A 119 7.23 16.19 5.05
N SER A 120 7.22 17.52 4.95
CA SER A 120 6.24 18.28 4.15
C SER A 120 6.42 18.04 2.64
N ILE A 121 7.66 18.01 2.14
CA ILE A 121 7.95 17.66 0.75
C ILE A 121 7.45 16.25 0.43
N GLY A 122 7.71 15.29 1.32
CA GLY A 122 7.17 13.93 1.20
C GLY A 122 5.65 13.92 1.12
N ALA A 123 4.97 14.74 1.93
CA ALA A 123 3.51 14.82 1.97
C ALA A 123 2.93 15.31 0.64
N TYR A 124 3.55 16.34 0.03
CA TYR A 124 3.14 16.81 -1.29
C TYR A 124 3.36 15.77 -2.39
N ILE A 125 4.48 15.03 -2.34
CA ILE A 125 4.76 13.95 -3.29
C ILE A 125 3.72 12.82 -3.16
N SER A 126 3.43 12.36 -1.95
CA SER A 126 2.42 11.32 -1.71
C SER A 126 1.01 11.78 -2.10
N PHE A 127 0.66 13.04 -1.86
CA PHE A 127 -0.62 13.60 -2.29
C PHE A 127 -0.73 13.64 -3.82
N ALA A 128 0.30 14.12 -4.51
CA ALA A 128 0.35 14.09 -5.98
C ALA A 128 0.27 12.65 -6.52
N SER A 129 0.95 11.71 -5.87
CA SER A 129 0.88 10.28 -6.17
C SER A 129 -0.55 9.74 -6.07
N PHE A 130 -1.29 10.13 -5.02
CA PHE A 130 -2.69 9.73 -4.85
C PHE A 130 -3.61 10.32 -5.91
N LEU A 131 -3.43 11.59 -6.29
CA LEU A 131 -4.19 12.19 -7.40
C LEU A 131 -3.90 11.46 -8.72
N PHE A 132 -2.64 11.08 -8.95
CA PHE A 132 -2.26 10.29 -10.11
C PHE A 132 -2.94 8.91 -10.12
N PHE A 133 -3.06 8.24 -8.97
CA PHE A 133 -3.82 7.00 -8.83
C PHE A 133 -5.29 7.15 -9.21
N ILE A 134 -5.95 8.22 -8.77
CA ILE A 134 -7.34 8.51 -9.17
C ILE A 134 -7.41 8.59 -10.70
N GLY A 135 -6.47 9.30 -11.33
CA GLY A 135 -6.36 9.36 -12.79
C GLY A 135 -6.17 7.99 -13.46
N ILE A 136 -5.35 7.10 -12.88
CA ILE A 136 -5.17 5.72 -13.37
C ILE A 136 -6.50 4.94 -13.31
N VAL A 137 -7.24 5.04 -12.21
CA VAL A 137 -8.53 4.36 -12.06
C VAL A 137 -9.52 4.86 -13.12
N PHE A 138 -9.67 6.18 -13.28
CA PHE A 138 -10.52 6.76 -14.33
C PHE A 138 -10.09 6.28 -15.73
N TYR A 139 -8.80 6.37 -16.07
CA TYR A 139 -8.31 5.88 -17.35
C TYR A 139 -8.64 4.40 -17.57
N THR A 140 -8.46 3.57 -16.55
CA THR A 140 -8.70 2.12 -16.64
C THR A 140 -10.17 1.82 -16.92
N LEU A 141 -11.09 2.49 -16.23
CA LEU A 141 -12.52 2.32 -16.43
C LEU A 141 -12.98 2.80 -17.82
N PHE A 142 -12.48 3.94 -18.30
CA PHE A 142 -12.99 4.57 -19.54
C PHE A 142 -12.21 4.21 -20.82
N ALA A 143 -10.92 3.89 -20.71
CA ALA A 143 -10.04 3.67 -21.87
C ALA A 143 -9.04 2.49 -21.71
N GLY A 144 -9.08 1.77 -20.58
CA GLY A 144 -8.19 0.63 -20.34
C GLY A 144 -8.34 -0.49 -21.37
N LYS A 145 -7.26 -1.26 -21.59
CA LYS A 145 -7.27 -2.39 -22.52
C LYS A 145 -8.24 -3.46 -22.02
N ARG A 146 -9.15 -3.92 -22.87
CA ARG A 146 -10.11 -4.98 -22.50
C ARG A 146 -9.38 -6.27 -22.14
N VAL A 147 -9.84 -6.89 -21.06
CA VAL A 147 -9.41 -8.19 -20.60
C VAL A 147 -10.34 -9.24 -21.21
N ASN A 148 -9.81 -10.06 -22.11
CA ASN A 148 -10.60 -11.08 -22.83
C ASN A 148 -10.42 -12.50 -22.25
N VAL A 149 -9.63 -12.64 -21.17
CA VAL A 149 -9.33 -13.93 -20.54
C VAL A 149 -9.81 -13.93 -19.09
N PRO A 150 -10.33 -15.07 -18.58
CA PRO A 150 -10.71 -15.25 -17.18
C PRO A 150 -9.58 -14.88 -16.20
N ASN A 151 -8.39 -15.38 -16.51
CA ASN A 151 -7.17 -15.20 -15.75
C ASN A 151 -6.13 -14.45 -16.60
N TYR A 152 -5.87 -13.20 -16.23
CA TYR A 152 -4.91 -12.33 -16.92
C TYR A 152 -3.55 -12.23 -16.21
N TRP A 153 -3.35 -12.96 -15.11
CA TRP A 153 -2.08 -12.95 -14.36
C TRP A 153 -1.15 -14.07 -14.83
N ASN A 154 -1.59 -15.32 -14.73
CA ASN A 154 -0.94 -16.55 -15.20
C ASN A 154 -1.62 -17.74 -14.52
N GLU A 155 -1.20 -18.95 -14.87
CA GLU A 155 -1.67 -20.21 -14.27
C GLU A 155 -1.43 -20.36 -12.76
N HIS A 156 -0.60 -19.51 -12.15
CA HIS A 156 -0.35 -19.53 -10.70
C HIS A 156 -1.40 -18.74 -9.89
N ALA A 157 -2.22 -17.93 -10.55
CA ALA A 157 -3.43 -17.39 -9.93
C ALA A 157 -4.53 -18.48 -10.02
N ASP A 158 -4.57 -19.36 -9.02
CA ASP A 158 -5.29 -20.63 -9.05
C ASP A 158 -6.52 -20.68 -8.14
N THR A 159 -6.83 -19.58 -7.46
CA THR A 159 -8.06 -19.41 -6.69
C THR A 159 -9.30 -19.31 -7.58
N LEU A 160 -10.47 -19.64 -7.02
CA LEU A 160 -11.73 -19.78 -7.77
C LEU A 160 -12.11 -18.55 -8.59
N GLU A 161 -11.77 -17.34 -8.16
CA GLU A 161 -12.13 -16.13 -8.88
C GLU A 161 -11.56 -16.10 -10.31
N TRP A 162 -10.42 -16.76 -10.55
CA TRP A 162 -9.74 -16.76 -11.86
C TRP A 162 -10.37 -17.73 -12.86
N THR A 163 -11.30 -18.57 -12.44
CA THR A 163 -12.09 -19.46 -13.31
C THR A 163 -13.21 -18.73 -14.06
N LEU A 164 -13.61 -17.56 -13.57
CA LEU A 164 -14.75 -16.78 -14.07
C LEU A 164 -14.33 -15.81 -15.19
N PRO A 165 -15.23 -15.33 -16.05
CA PRO A 165 -14.90 -14.24 -16.98
C PRO A 165 -14.56 -12.93 -16.25
N SER A 166 -14.06 -11.95 -17.00
CA SER A 166 -13.77 -10.59 -16.53
C SER A 166 -14.56 -9.59 -17.40
N PRO A 167 -15.58 -8.89 -16.87
CA PRO A 167 -16.07 -8.93 -15.49
C PRO A 167 -16.88 -10.21 -15.17
N PRO A 168 -16.99 -10.60 -13.88
CA PRO A 168 -17.85 -11.69 -13.46
C PRO A 168 -19.33 -11.44 -13.82
N PRO A 169 -20.10 -12.50 -14.11
CA PRO A 169 -21.55 -12.39 -14.26
C PRO A 169 -22.24 -12.09 -12.91
N GLU A 170 -23.50 -11.66 -12.95
CA GLU A 170 -24.30 -11.41 -11.73
C GLU A 170 -24.47 -12.68 -10.88
N HIS A 171 -24.66 -13.83 -11.53
CA HIS A 171 -24.72 -15.14 -10.90
C HIS A 171 -23.45 -15.93 -11.24
N THR A 172 -22.63 -16.19 -10.22
CA THR A 172 -21.24 -16.63 -10.41
C THR A 172 -21.10 -18.13 -10.74
N PHE A 173 -21.77 -19.00 -9.99
CA PHE A 173 -21.66 -20.45 -10.14
C PHE A 173 -23.06 -21.08 -10.09
N GLU A 174 -23.48 -21.71 -11.19
CA GLU A 174 -24.73 -22.50 -11.24
C GLU A 174 -24.64 -23.76 -10.38
N THR A 175 -23.48 -24.39 -10.37
CA THR A 175 -23.16 -25.55 -9.53
C THR A 175 -22.07 -25.16 -8.56
N LEU A 176 -22.27 -25.42 -7.26
CA LEU A 176 -21.27 -25.09 -6.24
C LEU A 176 -19.91 -25.75 -6.58
N PRO A 177 -18.82 -24.97 -6.60
CA PRO A 177 -17.50 -25.51 -6.84
C PRO A 177 -17.11 -26.46 -5.70
N LYS A 178 -16.43 -27.53 -6.07
CA LYS A 178 -15.88 -28.51 -5.15
C LYS A 178 -14.47 -28.09 -4.75
N ARG A 179 -13.96 -28.69 -3.66
CA ARG A 179 -12.59 -28.44 -3.18
C ARG A 179 -11.54 -28.71 -4.26
N GLU A 180 -11.76 -29.74 -5.08
CA GLU A 180 -10.86 -30.14 -6.19
C GLU A 180 -10.69 -29.05 -7.26
N ASP A 181 -11.60 -28.08 -7.35
CA ASP A 181 -11.55 -27.03 -8.38
C ASP A 181 -10.51 -25.93 -8.10
N TRP A 182 -10.05 -25.81 -6.84
CA TRP A 182 -9.10 -24.77 -6.43
C TRP A 182 -7.96 -25.27 -5.54
N ASP A 183 -8.08 -26.45 -4.92
CA ASP A 183 -7.02 -27.05 -4.10
C ASP A 183 -6.10 -27.93 -4.96
N ARG A 184 -5.30 -27.29 -5.83
CA ARG A 184 -4.27 -27.96 -6.62
C ARG A 184 -3.06 -28.26 -5.76
N ALA A 185 -3.17 -29.25 -4.87
CA ALA A 185 -2.14 -29.69 -3.91
C ALA A 185 -0.75 -30.04 -4.51
N GLN A 186 -0.58 -29.98 -5.83
CA GLN A 186 0.69 -30.18 -6.55
C GLN A 186 1.38 -28.89 -7.00
N ALA A 187 0.75 -27.71 -6.94
CA ALA A 187 1.34 -26.45 -7.45
C ALA A 187 2.34 -25.77 -6.48
N HIS A 188 2.41 -26.23 -5.23
CA HIS A 188 3.24 -25.63 -4.17
C HIS A 188 4.33 -26.57 -3.60
N ARG A 189 4.73 -27.61 -4.35
CA ARG A 189 5.90 -28.45 -4.01
C ARG A 189 7.12 -28.06 -4.81
#